data_AF-A0A6I1W7D2-F1
#
_entry.id   AF-A0A6I1W7D2-F1
#
_cell.length_a   1.000
_cell.length_b   1.000
_cell.length_c   1.000
_cell.angle_alpha   90.00
_cell.angle_beta   90.00
_cell.angle_gamma   90.00
#
_symmetry.space_group_name_H-M   'P 1'
#
loop_
_entity.id
_entity.type
_entity.pdbx_description
1 polymer ?
#
loop_
_entity_poly.entity_id
_entity_poly.type
_entity_poly.pdbx_seq_one_letter_code
_entity_poly.pdbx_strand_id
1 'polypeptide(L)'
;VECFTYGASDASNRQVNRSGRLIRHDDPSGALLYETYSLQGQLLSEQRMFYPSLTEHDLKADSPRYSTTWRYNAFAEVVEHTDAKGNLQHTEYAVDG
;
A
#
# COMPACT_ATOMS: atom_id res chain seq x y z
N VAL A 1 -6.08 -9.78 16.64
CA VAL A 1 -5.91 -10.97 15.78
C VAL A 1 -5.39 -10.48 14.45
N GLU A 2 -4.49 -11.21 13.79
CA GLU A 2 -3.97 -10.84 12.46
C GLU A 2 -4.76 -11.57 11.39
N CYS A 3 -5.22 -10.88 10.34
CA CYS A 3 -5.89 -11.48 9.18
C CYS A 3 -5.26 -10.99 7.88
N PHE A 4 -4.98 -11.90 6.95
CA PHE A 4 -4.36 -11.61 5.67
C PHE A 4 -5.28 -12.04 4.53
N THR A 5 -5.52 -11.14 3.58
CA THR A 5 -6.29 -11.41 2.36
C THR A 5 -5.39 -11.22 1.15
N TYR A 6 -5.41 -12.19 0.24
CA TYR A 6 -4.58 -12.20 -0.97
C TYR A 6 -5.42 -12.00 -2.23
N GLY A 7 -4.86 -11.32 -3.22
CA GLY A 7 -5.52 -11.05 -4.49
C GLY A 7 -5.71 -12.34 -5.30
N ALA A 8 -6.91 -12.52 -5.85
CA ALA A 8 -7.19 -13.64 -6.74
C ALA A 8 -6.60 -13.40 -8.15
N SER A 9 -6.71 -14.39 -9.03
CA SER A 9 -6.22 -14.32 -10.42
C SER A 9 -7.20 -13.66 -11.40
N ASP A 10 -8.20 -12.92 -10.90
CA ASP A 10 -9.18 -12.21 -11.72
C ASP A 10 -8.56 -11.00 -12.46
N ALA A 11 -9.31 -10.47 -13.44
CA ALA A 11 -8.84 -9.39 -14.29
C ALA A 11 -8.53 -8.09 -13.51
N SER A 12 -9.30 -7.77 -12.47
CA SER A 12 -9.10 -6.55 -11.67
C SER A 12 -7.78 -6.63 -10.92
N ASN A 13 -7.52 -7.75 -10.22
CA ASN A 13 -6.25 -7.95 -9.52
C ASN A 13 -5.06 -8.03 -10.48
N ARG A 14 -5.21 -8.65 -11.66
CA ARG A 14 -4.12 -8.69 -12.66
C ARG A 14 -3.76 -7.32 -13.22
N GLN A 15 -4.73 -6.44 -13.44
CA GLN A 15 -4.51 -5.10 -13.98
C GLN A 15 -3.62 -4.22 -13.09
N VAL A 16 -3.60 -4.48 -11.78
CA VAL A 16 -2.82 -3.75 -10.78
C VAL A 16 -1.75 -4.61 -10.09
N ASN A 17 -1.38 -5.73 -10.72
CA ASN A 17 -0.33 -6.65 -10.27
C ASN A 17 -0.54 -7.21 -8.84
N ARG A 18 -1.80 -7.47 -8.44
CA ARG A 18 -2.17 -7.99 -7.10
C ARG A 18 -2.38 -9.50 -7.05
N SER A 19 -2.41 -10.21 -8.17
CA SER A 19 -2.69 -11.65 -8.17
C SER A 19 -1.66 -12.43 -7.36
N GLY A 20 -2.14 -13.17 -6.36
CA GLY A 20 -1.33 -13.93 -5.40
C GLY A 20 -0.59 -13.06 -4.37
N ARG A 21 -0.77 -11.74 -4.38
CA ARG A 21 -0.11 -10.81 -3.45
C ARG A 21 -1.04 -10.42 -2.31
N LEU A 22 -0.48 -9.99 -1.19
CA LEU A 22 -1.25 -9.47 -0.07
C LEU A 22 -2.00 -8.21 -0.53
N ILE A 23 -3.31 -8.13 -0.30
CA ILE A 23 -4.13 -6.98 -0.69
C ILE A 23 -4.79 -6.29 0.49
N ARG A 24 -4.93 -7.01 1.61
CA ARG A 24 -5.40 -6.48 2.88
C ARG A 24 -4.76 -7.22 4.04
N HIS A 25 -4.33 -6.46 5.03
CA HIS A 25 -3.85 -6.96 6.31
C HIS A 25 -4.62 -6.23 7.41
N ASP A 26 -5.48 -6.96 8.12
CA ASP A 26 -6.12 -6.48 9.34
C ASP A 26 -5.22 -6.81 10.53
N ASP A 27 -4.79 -5.77 11.24
CA ASP A 27 -3.90 -5.85 12.40
C ASP A 27 -4.59 -5.22 13.63
N PRO A 28 -4.01 -5.29 14.85
CA PRO A 28 -4.63 -4.70 16.04
C PRO A 28 -4.87 -3.18 15.97
N SER A 29 -4.26 -2.47 15.02
CA SER A 29 -4.41 -1.02 14.87
C SER A 29 -5.49 -0.65 13.85
N GLY A 30 -5.89 -1.58 12.97
CA GLY A 30 -6.88 -1.35 11.92
C GLY A 30 -6.61 -2.22 10.71
N ALA A 31 -6.56 -1.61 9.53
CA ALA A 31 -6.29 -2.33 8.28
C ALA A 31 -5.30 -1.57 7.39
N LEU A 32 -4.44 -2.34 6.72
CA LEU A 32 -3.63 -1.92 5.59
C LEU A 32 -4.24 -2.48 4.32
N LEU A 33 -4.36 -1.64 3.30
CA LEU A 33 -4.72 -2.03 1.94
C LEU A 33 -3.52 -1.82 1.03
N TYR A 34 -3.19 -2.84 0.25
CA TYR A 34 -2.10 -2.82 -0.71
C TYR A 34 -2.68 -2.64 -2.10
N GLU A 35 -2.69 -1.39 -2.58
CA GLU A 35 -3.55 -0.97 -3.67
C GLU A 35 -2.94 -1.24 -5.07
N THR A 36 -1.64 -1.14 -5.23
CA THR A 36 -1.04 -1.38 -6.55
C THR A 36 0.38 -1.84 -6.36
N TYR A 37 0.83 -2.72 -7.24
CA TYR A 37 2.22 -3.11 -7.26
C TYR A 37 2.87 -2.75 -8.59
N SER A 38 4.16 -2.47 -8.56
CA SER A 38 4.98 -2.27 -9.76
C SER A 38 5.12 -3.57 -10.54
N LEU A 39 5.63 -3.45 -11.77
CA LEU A 39 5.96 -4.60 -12.60
C LEU A 39 7.03 -5.48 -11.96
N GLN A 40 7.96 -4.88 -11.21
CA GLN A 40 9.04 -5.59 -10.51
C GLN A 40 8.60 -6.14 -9.14
N GLY A 41 7.44 -5.72 -8.61
CA GLY A 41 6.82 -6.30 -7.43
C GLY A 41 6.74 -5.42 -6.19
N GLN A 42 7.28 -4.20 -6.20
CA GLN A 42 7.20 -3.26 -5.09
C GLN A 42 5.82 -2.64 -4.97
N LEU A 43 5.46 -2.20 -3.78
CA LEU A 43 4.20 -1.54 -3.52
C LEU A 43 4.21 -0.10 -4.05
N LEU A 44 3.27 0.25 -4.91
CA LEU A 44 3.13 1.61 -5.45
C LEU A 44 2.17 2.48 -4.63
N SER A 45 1.23 1.86 -3.92
CA SER A 45 0.24 2.57 -3.11
C SER A 45 -0.23 1.70 -1.95
N GLU A 46 -0.21 2.28 -0.75
CA GLU A 46 -0.75 1.72 0.49
C GLU A 46 -1.81 2.65 1.06
N GLN A 47 -2.86 2.10 1.67
CA GLN A 47 -3.79 2.86 2.49
C GLN A 47 -3.91 2.25 3.88
N ARG A 48 -3.67 3.07 4.91
CA ARG A 48 -3.90 2.73 6.31
C ARG A 48 -5.24 3.31 6.77
N MET A 49 -6.03 2.48 7.45
CA MET A 49 -7.19 2.89 8.25
C MET A 49 -6.97 2.43 9.68
N PHE A 50 -7.27 3.30 10.66
CA PHE A 50 -7.16 2.97 12.08
C PHE A 50 -8.52 2.74 12.71
N TYR A 51 -8.59 1.82 13.66
CA TYR A 51 -9.75 1.69 14.52
C TYR A 51 -9.98 2.98 15.33
N PRO A 52 -11.25 3.35 15.60
CA PRO A 52 -11.56 4.55 16.37
C PRO A 52 -11.09 4.46 17.83
N SER A 53 -10.95 3.24 18.37
CA SER A 53 -10.43 3.00 19.72
C SER A 53 -9.79 1.61 19.84
N LEU A 54 -9.05 1.39 20.94
CA LEU A 54 -8.42 0.09 21.25
C LEU A 54 -9.41 -1.02 21.60
N THR A 55 -10.68 -0.69 21.82
CA THR A 55 -11.72 -1.65 22.21
C THR A 55 -12.76 -1.89 21.10
N GLU A 56 -12.90 -0.94 20.17
CA GLU A 56 -13.83 -1.01 19.04
C GLU A 56 -13.05 -1.36 17.77
N HIS A 57 -13.00 -2.66 17.44
CA HIS A 57 -12.32 -3.19 16.26
C HIS A 57 -13.25 -3.25 15.04
N ASP A 58 -13.96 -2.15 14.78
CA ASP A 58 -14.87 -2.04 13.64
C ASP A 58 -14.49 -0.83 12.76
N LEU A 59 -14.01 -1.12 11.56
CA LEU A 59 -13.68 -0.08 10.58
C LEU A 59 -14.95 0.33 9.85
N LYS A 60 -15.31 1.60 9.96
CA LYS A 60 -16.45 2.18 9.27
C LYS A 60 -16.06 2.55 7.84
N ALA A 61 -17.05 2.62 6.95
CA ALA A 61 -16.81 2.99 5.55
C ALA A 61 -16.17 4.39 5.41
N ASP A 62 -16.43 5.28 6.38
CA ASP A 62 -15.93 6.66 6.47
C ASP A 62 -14.69 6.80 7.36
N SER A 63 -14.12 5.71 7.88
CA SER A 63 -12.86 5.74 8.62
C SER A 63 -11.78 6.47 7.81
N PRO A 64 -11.04 7.42 8.41
CA PRO A 64 -9.99 8.16 7.71
C PRO A 64 -8.98 7.23 7.05
N ARG A 65 -8.61 7.57 5.81
CA ARG A 65 -7.62 6.84 5.01
C ARG A 65 -6.35 7.65 4.90
N TYR A 66 -5.24 7.05 5.27
CA TYR A 66 -3.91 7.61 5.18
C TYR A 66 -3.19 6.91 4.04
N SER A 67 -3.02 7.59 2.91
CA SER A 67 -2.46 7.00 1.70
C SER A 67 -0.99 7.32 1.58
N THR A 68 -0.15 6.34 1.31
CA THR A 68 1.27 6.55 1.00
C THR A 68 1.57 5.92 -0.36
N THR A 69 2.30 6.63 -1.21
CA THR A 69 2.59 6.15 -2.57
C THR A 69 4.06 6.25 -2.89
N TRP A 70 4.54 5.31 -3.69
CA TRP A 70 5.91 5.26 -4.17
C TRP A 70 5.92 5.18 -5.69
N ARG A 71 6.96 5.76 -6.30
CA ARG A 71 7.32 5.50 -7.69
C ARG A 71 8.75 5.01 -7.73
N TYR A 72 8.99 4.07 -8.62
CA TYR A 72 10.28 3.41 -8.74
C TYR A 72 10.85 3.59 -10.15
N ASN A 73 12.16 3.62 -10.25
CA ASN A 73 12.84 3.47 -11.53
C ASN A 73 12.87 1.99 -11.98
N ALA A 74 13.48 1.72 -13.13
CA ALA A 74 13.59 0.37 -13.68
C ALA A 74 14.45 -0.59 -12.84
N PHE A 75 15.31 -0.05 -11.96
CA PHE A 75 16.16 -0.81 -11.03
C PHE A 75 15.47 -1.05 -9.68
N ALA A 76 14.17 -0.76 -9.59
CA ALA A 76 13.38 -0.92 -8.37
C ALA A 76 13.71 0.05 -7.23
N GLU A 77 14.40 1.15 -7.52
CA GLU A 77 14.79 2.18 -6.55
C GLU A 77 13.72 3.28 -6.47
N VAL A 78 13.47 3.82 -5.28
CA VAL A 78 12.42 4.85 -5.04
C VAL A 78 12.88 6.18 -5.63
N VAL A 79 12.14 6.73 -6.59
CA VAL A 79 12.39 8.07 -7.15
C VAL A 79 11.43 9.13 -6.63
N GLU A 80 10.22 8.71 -6.25
CA GLU A 80 9.24 9.57 -5.59
C GLU A 80 8.57 8.83 -4.44
N HIS A 81 8.35 9.54 -3.34
CA HIS A 81 7.59 9.06 -2.18
C HIS A 81 6.66 10.18 -1.70
N THR A 82 5.36 9.91 -1.67
CA THR A 82 4.35 10.84 -1.16
C THR A 82 3.76 10.28 0.12
N ASP A 83 3.91 11.02 1.21
CA ASP A 83 3.40 10.60 2.53
C ASP A 83 1.87 10.78 2.68
N ALA A 84 1.33 10.32 3.80
CA ALA A 84 -0.09 10.43 4.15
C ALA A 84 -0.64 11.86 4.28
N LYS A 85 0.22 12.87 4.30
CA LYS A 85 -0.16 14.29 4.30
C LYS A 85 0.05 14.94 2.93
N GLY A 86 0.50 14.18 1.94
CA GLY A 86 0.72 14.66 0.58
C GLY A 86 2.08 15.32 0.37
N ASN A 87 3.02 15.22 1.32
CA ASN A 87 4.36 15.74 1.12
C ASN A 87 5.12 14.82 0.16
N LEU A 88 5.64 15.40 -0.94
CA LEU A 88 6.41 14.69 -1.96
C LEU A 88 7.91 14.81 -1.67
N GLN A 89 8.57 13.66 -1.62
CA GLN A 89 10.03 13.52 -1.60
C GLN A 89 10.50 12.98 -2.96
N HIS A 90 11.54 13.60 -3.52
CA HIS A 90 12.19 13.15 -4.76
C HIS A 90 13.60 12.65 -4.45
N THR A 91 14.03 11.59 -5.14
CA THR A 91 15.36 11.01 -4.99
C THR A 91 15.95 10.75 -6.36
N GLU A 92 17.20 11.16 -6.55
CA GLU A 92 17.99 10.92 -7.74
C GLU A 92 19.19 10.04 -7.40
N TYR A 93 19.53 9.16 -8.32
CA TYR A 93 20.59 8.16 -8.18
C TYR A 93 21.73 8.52 -9.12
N ALA A 94 22.96 8.35 -8.64
CA ALA A 94 24.15 8.60 -9.45
C ALA A 94 24.41 7.41 -10.38
N VAL A 95 25.48 7.48 -11.17
CA VAL A 95 25.81 6.42 -12.13
C VAL A 95 26.12 5.06 -11.46
N ASP A 96 26.48 5.10 -10.18
CA ASP A 96 26.76 3.95 -9.33
C ASP A 96 25.56 3.49 -8.48
N GLY A 97 24.42 4.18 -8.60
CA GLY A 97 23.24 3.97 -7.75
C GLY A 97 23.21 4.95 -6.58
#